data_AF-A0A2S4UXU0-F1
#
_entry.id   AF-A0A2S4UXU0-F1
#
_cell.length_a   1.000
_cell.length_b   1.000
_cell.length_c   1.000
_cell.angle_alpha   90.00
_cell.angle_beta   90.00
_cell.angle_gamma   90.00
#
_symmetry.space_group_name_H-M   'P 1'
#
loop_
_entity.id
_entity.type
_entity.pdbx_description
1 polymer ?
#
loop_
_entity_poly.entity_id
_entity_poly.type
_entity_poly.pdbx_seq_one_letter_code
_entity_poly.pdbx_strand_id
1 'polypeptide(L)'
;MDDLGVWRYLDAIGIPPEKVIQKKDFTKTIQSMQLVQDVTLVHCLRNIMNTQDNPTTESIPVIPTEAWNQAIKKCHEAYCSPAARRKAAQLKCPKLSNLLIRIKDFSTVVEANRAMKAGDIGRLLRVWKMWSIMTQSLPGLTHYFGVFTTTCVTDYSHPPALFG
;
A
#
# COMPACT_ATOMS: atom_id res chain seq x y z
N MET A 1 16.28 -17.22 14.07
CA MET A 1 16.55 -16.05 13.21
C MET A 1 15.19 -15.61 12.72
N ASP A 2 14.57 -14.67 13.42
CA ASP A 2 13.18 -14.29 13.17
C ASP A 2 13.08 -13.64 11.80
N ASP A 3 12.24 -14.19 10.93
CA ASP A 3 12.00 -13.62 9.60
C ASP A 3 11.18 -12.33 9.76
N LEU A 4 11.90 -11.25 10.06
CA LEU A 4 11.41 -9.89 10.27
C LEU A 4 10.76 -9.30 9.00
N GLY A 5 10.73 -10.03 7.88
CA GLY A 5 9.94 -9.68 6.71
C GLY A 5 10.21 -8.27 6.19
N VAL A 6 9.23 -7.38 6.31
CA VAL A 6 9.36 -5.97 5.90
C VAL A 6 10.32 -5.16 6.77
N TRP A 7 10.50 -5.55 8.02
CA TRP A 7 11.35 -4.86 8.99
C TRP A 7 12.84 -4.98 8.66
N ARG A 8 13.25 -6.00 7.89
CA ARG A 8 14.61 -6.09 7.31
C ARG A 8 14.92 -4.96 6.31
N TYR A 9 13.90 -4.43 5.64
CA TYR A 9 14.08 -3.31 4.71
C TYR A 9 14.30 -2.00 5.46
N LEU A 10 13.73 -1.86 6.67
CA LEU A 10 13.98 -0.69 7.51
C LEU A 10 15.41 -0.69 8.04
N ASP A 11 15.90 -1.86 8.46
CA ASP A 11 17.30 -2.04 8.85
C ASP A 11 18.26 -1.68 7.70
N ALA A 12 17.96 -2.11 6.47
CA ALA A 12 18.73 -1.73 5.28
C ALA A 12 18.71 -0.22 4.95
N ILE A 13 17.71 0.53 5.44
CA ILE A 13 17.60 1.99 5.30
C ILE A 13 18.19 2.71 6.53
N GLY A 14 18.72 1.97 7.52
CA GLY A 14 19.33 2.51 8.73
C GLY A 14 18.35 2.80 9.87
N ILE A 15 17.11 2.29 9.79
CA ILE A 15 16.09 2.44 10.82
C ILE A 15 15.97 1.11 11.60
N PRO A 16 16.47 1.04 12.84
CA PRO A 16 16.41 -0.20 13.61
C PRO A 16 14.95 -0.56 13.93
N PRO A 17 14.53 -1.81 13.65
CA PRO A 17 13.13 -2.21 13.73
C PRO A 17 12.57 -2.17 15.15
N GLU A 18 13.39 -2.30 16.20
CA GLU A 18 12.93 -2.21 17.60
C GLU A 18 12.37 -0.82 17.95
N LYS A 19 12.81 0.23 17.25
CA LYS A 19 12.30 1.59 17.45
C LYS A 19 10.92 1.80 16.83
N VAL A 20 10.52 0.96 15.87
CA VAL A 20 9.27 1.14 15.10
C VAL A 20 8.14 0.22 15.60
N ILE A 21 8.49 -0.93 16.19
CA ILE A 21 7.52 -1.95 16.67
C ILE A 21 7.07 -1.66 18.12
N GLN A 22 7.36 -0.47 18.66
CA GLN A 22 6.90 -0.12 20.01
C GLN A 22 5.37 -0.01 20.06
N LYS A 23 4.76 -0.79 20.97
CA LYS A 23 3.30 -1.04 21.10
C LYS A 23 2.43 0.21 21.28
N LYS A 24 3.02 1.38 21.52
CA LYS A 24 2.31 2.65 21.81
C LYS A 24 2.33 3.69 20.69
N ASP A 25 3.07 3.48 19.60
CA ASP A 25 3.37 4.56 18.64
C ASP A 25 3.00 4.19 17.19
N PHE A 26 1.69 4.01 16.95
CA PHE A 26 1.15 3.64 15.64
C PHE A 26 1.47 4.66 14.53
N THR A 27 1.64 5.93 14.89
CA THR A 27 2.02 7.00 13.96
C THR A 27 3.38 6.71 13.33
N LYS A 28 4.38 6.31 14.14
CA LYS A 28 5.72 5.95 13.65
C LYS A 28 5.70 4.68 12.81
N THR A 29 4.85 3.72 13.17
CA THR A 29 4.66 2.51 12.37
C THR A 29 4.11 2.86 10.97
N ILE A 30 3.08 3.72 10.88
CA ILE A 30 2.51 4.16 9.60
C ILE A 30 3.54 4.95 8.78
N GLN A 31 4.30 5.85 9.39
CA GLN A 31 5.37 6.60 8.71
C GLN A 31 6.44 5.66 8.14
N SER A 32 6.79 4.61 8.87
CA SER A 32 7.78 3.64 8.42
C SER A 32 7.25 2.78 7.27
N MET A 33 5.98 2.39 7.30
CA MET A 33 5.32 1.72 6.17
C MET A 33 5.29 2.62 4.93
N GLN A 34 5.01 3.91 5.09
CA GLN A 34 5.08 4.91 4.02
C GLN A 34 6.47 4.99 3.42
N LEU A 35 7.50 5.11 4.25
CA LEU A 35 8.89 5.19 3.81
C LEU A 35 9.32 3.94 3.03
N VAL A 36 9.01 2.74 3.54
CA VAL A 36 9.30 1.48 2.83
C VAL A 36 8.57 1.42 1.50
N GLN A 37 7.29 1.85 1.47
CA GLN A 37 6.49 1.86 0.25
C GLN A 37 7.09 2.81 -0.80
N ASP A 38 7.45 4.03 -0.40
CA ASP A 38 7.99 5.05 -1.31
C ASP A 38 9.34 4.60 -1.91
N VAL A 39 10.25 4.07 -1.09
CA VAL A 39 11.53 3.51 -1.55
C VAL A 39 11.30 2.33 -2.51
N THR A 40 10.34 1.46 -2.20
CA THR A 40 10.01 0.31 -3.05
C THR A 40 9.46 0.76 -4.42
N LEU A 41 8.56 1.75 -4.45
CA LEU A 41 8.01 2.29 -5.69
C LEU A 41 9.09 2.98 -6.54
N VAL A 42 10.00 3.72 -5.91
CA VAL A 42 11.14 4.32 -6.60
C VAL A 42 12.03 3.24 -7.22
N HIS A 43 12.31 2.15 -6.50
CA HIS A 43 13.07 1.03 -7.05
C HIS A 43 12.36 0.37 -8.24
N CYS A 44 11.04 0.16 -8.15
CA CYS A 44 10.24 -0.35 -9.27
C CYS A 44 10.30 0.57 -10.50
N LEU A 45 10.19 1.89 -10.31
CA LEU A 45 10.27 2.86 -11.39
C LEU A 45 11.67 2.89 -12.02
N ARG A 46 12.72 2.91 -11.21
CA ARG A 46 14.11 2.82 -11.70
C ARG A 46 14.35 1.54 -12.50
N ASN A 47 13.67 0.43 -12.15
CA ASN A 47 13.76 -0.82 -12.91
C ASN A 47 13.18 -0.68 -14.31
N ILE A 48 11.98 -0.09 -14.40
CA ILE A 48 11.30 0.13 -15.69
C ILE A 48 12.06 1.11 -16.56
N MET A 49 12.70 2.11 -15.95
CA MET A 49 13.52 3.10 -16.64
C MET A 49 14.96 2.64 -16.90
N ASN A 50 15.34 1.41 -16.50
CA ASN A 50 16.72 0.90 -16.59
C ASN A 50 17.78 1.86 -16.01
N THR A 51 17.44 2.55 -14.92
CA THR A 51 18.26 3.60 -14.28
C THR A 51 18.79 3.12 -12.91
N GLN A 52 18.88 1.80 -12.71
CA GLN A 52 19.21 1.21 -11.41
C GLN A 52 20.64 1.52 -10.96
N ASP A 53 21.57 1.53 -11.92
CA ASP A 53 23.00 1.67 -11.67
C ASP A 53 23.47 3.14 -11.67
N ASN A 54 22.57 4.07 -11.99
CA ASN A 54 22.93 5.49 -12.04
C ASN A 54 23.01 6.04 -10.61
N PRO A 55 24.13 6.69 -10.22
CA PRO A 55 24.24 7.33 -8.92
C PRO A 55 23.20 8.42 -8.80
N THR A 56 22.65 8.59 -7.59
CA THR A 56 21.73 9.68 -7.27
C THR A 56 22.48 11.00 -7.47
N THR A 57 22.27 11.62 -8.63
CA THR A 57 22.91 12.88 -9.01
C THR A 57 22.14 14.03 -8.34
N GLU A 58 22.85 15.06 -7.87
CA GLU A 58 22.22 16.24 -7.24
C GLU A 58 21.31 17.02 -8.21
N SER A 59 21.56 16.93 -9.53
CA SER A 59 20.71 17.50 -10.57
C SER A 59 19.52 16.60 -10.90
N ILE A 60 18.30 17.12 -10.73
CA ILE A 60 17.06 16.43 -11.11
C ILE A 60 16.98 16.38 -12.66
N PRO A 61 17.00 15.18 -13.28
CA PRO A 61 16.88 15.07 -14.73
C PRO A 61 15.47 15.48 -15.17
N VAL A 62 15.39 16.30 -16.22
CA VAL A 62 14.11 16.69 -16.82
C VAL A 62 13.63 15.56 -17.72
N ILE A 63 12.57 14.87 -17.31
CA ILE A 63 11.94 13.80 -18.09
C ILE A 63 10.71 14.39 -18.79
N PRO A 64 10.54 14.19 -20.10
CA PRO A 64 9.32 14.60 -20.80
C PRO A 64 8.07 13.96 -20.17
N THR A 65 7.00 14.74 -20.02
CA THR A 65 5.75 14.29 -19.36
C THR A 65 5.18 13.02 -19.99
N GLU A 66 5.23 12.90 -21.32
CA GLU A 66 4.74 11.71 -22.03
C GLU A 66 5.56 10.46 -21.68
N ALA A 67 6.89 10.57 -21.68
CA ALA A 67 7.79 9.47 -21.31
C ALA A 67 7.59 9.05 -19.84
N TRP A 68 7.37 10.03 -18.95
CA TRP A 68 7.06 9.79 -17.55
C TRP A 68 5.73 9.04 -17.35
N ASN A 69 4.67 9.47 -18.03
CA ASN A 69 3.36 8.81 -17.99
C ASN A 69 3.44 7.38 -18.50
N GLN A 70 4.20 7.14 -19.57
CA GLN A 70 4.45 5.79 -20.10
C GLN A 70 5.22 4.92 -19.10
N ALA A 71 6.25 5.48 -18.43
CA ALA A 71 6.99 4.77 -17.40
C ALA A 71 6.09 4.39 -16.21
N ILE A 72 5.23 5.31 -15.76
CA ILE A 72 4.24 5.05 -14.70
C ILE A 72 3.30 3.91 -15.12
N LYS A 73 2.74 3.98 -16.34
CA LYS A 73 1.80 2.96 -16.83
C LYS A 73 2.46 1.58 -16.88
N LYS A 74 3.67 1.50 -17.42
CA LYS A 74 4.46 0.26 -17.44
C LYS A 74 4.76 -0.26 -16.04
N CYS A 75 5.13 0.62 -15.10
CA CYS A 75 5.36 0.24 -13.71
C CYS A 75 4.09 -0.29 -13.04
N HIS A 76 2.95 0.36 -13.27
CA HIS A 76 1.67 -0.10 -12.76
C HIS A 76 1.30 -1.48 -13.33
N GLU A 77 1.43 -1.68 -14.64
CA GLU A 77 1.16 -2.95 -15.31
C GLU A 77 2.07 -4.08 -14.79
N ALA A 78 3.35 -3.79 -14.56
CA ALA A 78 4.35 -4.75 -14.11
C ALA A 78 4.27 -5.13 -12.63
N TYR A 79 3.91 -4.20 -11.74
CA TYR A 79 3.99 -4.41 -10.29
C TYR A 79 2.65 -4.26 -9.54
N CYS A 80 1.78 -3.34 -9.96
CA CYS A 80 0.56 -3.01 -9.22
C CYS A 80 -0.70 -3.73 -9.75
N SER A 81 -0.65 -4.23 -10.98
CA SER A 81 -1.81 -4.83 -11.63
C SER A 81 -2.21 -6.18 -10.99
N PRO A 82 -3.50 -6.56 -11.02
CA PRO A 82 -3.94 -7.89 -10.60
C PRO A 82 -3.29 -9.01 -11.42
N ALA A 83 -3.03 -8.76 -12.71
CA ALA A 83 -2.37 -9.72 -13.60
C ALA A 83 -0.93 -10.00 -13.16
N ALA A 84 -0.17 -8.95 -12.81
CA ALA A 84 1.18 -9.08 -12.28
C ALA A 84 1.22 -9.94 -11.00
N ARG A 85 0.27 -9.70 -10.08
CA ARG A 85 0.15 -10.50 -8.85
C ARG A 85 -0.16 -11.96 -9.12
N ARG A 86 -1.11 -12.25 -10.02
CA ARG A 86 -1.43 -13.65 -10.40
C ARG A 86 -0.23 -14.36 -11.03
N LYS A 87 0.48 -13.67 -11.94
CA LYS A 87 1.70 -14.21 -12.55
C LYS A 87 2.80 -14.46 -11.52
N ALA A 88 3.01 -13.53 -10.60
CA ALA A 88 3.99 -13.67 -9.52
C ALA A 88 3.64 -14.82 -8.55
N ALA A 89 2.36 -15.03 -8.25
CA ALA A 89 1.90 -16.12 -7.39
C ALA A 89 2.12 -17.52 -8.01
N GLN A 90 2.19 -17.62 -9.34
CA GLN A 90 2.50 -18.87 -10.05
C GLN A 90 4.00 -19.19 -10.08
N LEU A 91 4.88 -18.24 -9.72
CA LEU A 91 6.31 -18.47 -9.71
C LEU A 91 6.70 -19.39 -8.54
N LYS A 92 7.65 -20.28 -8.80
CA LYS A 92 8.23 -21.17 -7.77
C LYS A 92 8.89 -20.38 -6.62
N CYS A 93 9.41 -19.18 -6.90
CA CYS A 93 10.01 -18.32 -5.89
C CYS A 93 8.97 -17.33 -5.33
N PRO A 94 8.67 -17.36 -4.02
CA PRO A 94 7.62 -16.52 -3.42
C PRO A 94 8.04 -15.06 -3.23
N LYS A 95 9.32 -14.72 -3.43
CA LYS A 95 9.87 -13.38 -3.14
C LYS A 95 9.12 -12.27 -3.87
N LEU A 96 8.88 -12.43 -5.17
CA LEU A 96 8.15 -11.44 -5.97
C LEU A 96 6.71 -11.33 -5.52
N SER A 97 6.02 -12.47 -5.33
CA SER A 97 4.64 -12.50 -4.85
C SER A 97 4.48 -11.75 -3.53
N ASN A 98 5.36 -12.03 -2.57
CA ASN A 98 5.38 -11.36 -1.25
C ASN A 98 5.62 -9.86 -1.36
N LEU A 99 6.51 -9.43 -2.26
CA LEU A 99 6.76 -8.01 -2.53
C LEU A 99 5.50 -7.32 -3.08
N LEU A 100 4.84 -7.90 -4.08
CA LEU A 100 3.65 -7.30 -4.69
C LEU A 100 2.46 -7.25 -3.72
N ILE A 101 2.30 -8.26 -2.86
CA ILE A 101 1.28 -8.26 -1.80
C ILE A 101 1.56 -7.13 -0.82
N ARG A 102 2.82 -6.97 -0.37
CA ARG A 102 3.21 -5.86 0.51
C ARG A 102 2.91 -4.50 -0.12
N ILE A 103 3.30 -4.29 -1.38
CA ILE A 103 3.05 -3.03 -2.09
C ILE A 103 1.55 -2.70 -2.08
N LYS A 104 0.69 -3.70 -2.31
CA LYS A 104 -0.77 -3.53 -2.25
C LYS A 104 -1.25 -3.18 -0.84
N ASP A 105 -0.85 -3.95 0.17
CA ASP A 105 -1.34 -3.77 1.54
C ASP A 105 -0.90 -2.42 2.11
N PHE A 106 0.38 -2.06 1.92
CA PHE A 106 0.91 -0.78 2.36
C PHE A 106 0.27 0.39 1.63
N SER A 107 -0.01 0.26 0.32
CA SER A 107 -0.73 1.30 -0.43
C SER A 107 -2.07 1.66 0.22
N THR A 108 -2.81 0.67 0.74
CA THR A 108 -4.09 0.95 1.42
C THR A 108 -3.91 1.69 2.75
N VAL A 109 -2.87 1.35 3.53
CA VAL A 109 -2.53 2.05 4.79
C VAL A 109 -2.08 3.49 4.51
N VAL A 110 -1.22 3.68 3.51
CA VAL A 110 -0.76 5.00 3.09
C VAL A 110 -1.93 5.86 2.61
N GLU A 111 -2.83 5.30 1.80
CA GLU A 111 -4.01 6.00 1.29
C GLU A 111 -4.96 6.40 2.41
N ALA A 112 -5.26 5.51 3.36
CA ALA A 112 -6.08 5.86 4.52
C ALA A 112 -5.46 7.01 5.32
N ASN A 113 -4.15 6.98 5.58
CA ASN A 113 -3.46 8.05 6.30
C ASN A 113 -3.52 9.39 5.54
N ARG A 114 -3.35 9.38 4.21
CA ARG A 114 -3.47 10.58 3.38
C ARG A 114 -4.89 11.12 3.35
N ALA A 115 -5.89 10.25 3.24
CA ALA A 115 -7.31 10.62 3.27
C ALA A 115 -7.71 11.25 4.61
N MET A 116 -7.29 10.65 5.73
CA MET A 116 -7.51 11.21 7.08
C MET A 116 -6.89 12.61 7.22
N LYS A 117 -5.64 12.78 6.81
CA LYS A 117 -4.94 14.08 6.87
C LYS A 117 -5.57 15.14 5.97
N ALA A 118 -6.12 14.74 4.82
CA ALA A 118 -6.81 15.63 3.89
C ALA A 118 -8.27 15.92 4.28
N GLY A 119 -8.81 15.25 5.30
CA GLY A 119 -10.23 15.32 5.65
C GLY A 119 -11.17 14.70 4.62
N ASP A 120 -10.67 13.88 3.69
CA ASP A 120 -11.46 13.24 2.64
C ASP A 120 -12.07 11.92 3.16
N ILE A 121 -13.25 12.04 3.77
CA ILE A 121 -14.00 10.92 4.33
C ILE A 121 -14.41 9.93 3.23
N GLY A 122 -14.69 10.41 2.02
CA GLY A 122 -15.11 9.55 0.90
C GLY A 122 -14.01 8.59 0.47
N ARG A 123 -12.76 9.08 0.37
CA ARG A 123 -11.57 8.23 0.13
C ARG A 123 -11.33 7.27 1.28
N LEU A 124 -11.46 7.74 2.52
CA LEU A 124 -11.27 6.91 3.71
C LEU A 124 -12.26 5.73 3.75
N LEU A 125 -13.54 6.00 3.50
CA LEU A 125 -14.60 4.97 3.46
C LEU A 125 -14.35 3.91 2.38
N ARG A 126 -13.79 4.29 1.22
CA ARG A 126 -13.41 3.32 0.18
C ARG A 126 -12.33 2.35 0.66
N VAL A 127 -11.32 2.86 1.39
CA VAL A 127 -10.28 2.00 1.98
C VAL A 127 -10.86 1.11 3.07
N TRP A 128 -11.70 1.66 3.95
CA TRP A 128 -12.36 0.89 5.01
C TRP A 128 -13.20 -0.24 4.44
N LYS A 129 -14.01 0.00 3.41
CA LYS A 129 -14.79 -1.05 2.73
C LYS A 129 -13.91 -2.20 2.23
N MET A 130 -12.74 -1.88 1.66
CA MET A 130 -11.77 -2.89 1.22
C MET A 130 -11.25 -3.71 2.40
N TRP A 131 -10.88 -3.05 3.50
CA TRP A 131 -10.39 -3.72 4.70
C TRP A 131 -11.45 -4.63 5.32
N SER A 132 -12.71 -4.18 5.42
CA SER A 132 -13.82 -4.97 5.94
C SER A 132 -14.01 -6.28 5.18
N ILE A 133 -13.80 -6.30 3.86
CA ILE A 133 -13.88 -7.51 3.04
C ILE A 133 -12.65 -8.39 3.29
N MET A 134 -11.43 -7.82 3.32
CA MET A 134 -10.21 -8.61 3.55
C MET A 134 -10.17 -9.25 4.95
N THR A 135 -10.78 -8.61 5.96
CA THR A 135 -10.85 -9.17 7.32
C THR A 135 -11.88 -10.27 7.47
N GLN A 136 -12.89 -10.35 6.59
CA GLN A 136 -13.89 -11.42 6.64
C GLN A 136 -13.31 -12.80 6.37
N SER A 137 -12.21 -12.87 5.61
CA SER A 137 -11.50 -14.12 5.33
C SER A 137 -10.54 -14.57 6.44
N LEU A 138 -10.42 -13.83 7.55
CA LEU A 138 -9.53 -14.19 8.65
C LEU A 138 -10.29 -15.01 9.72
N PRO A 139 -9.98 -16.31 9.90
CA PRO A 139 -10.60 -17.11 10.95
C PRO A 139 -10.20 -16.55 12.34
N GLY A 140 -11.18 -16.32 13.20
CA GLY A 140 -10.99 -15.84 14.58
C GLY A 140 -11.34 -14.38 14.86
N LEU A 141 -11.73 -13.59 13.86
CA LEU A 141 -12.14 -12.18 14.05
C LEU A 141 -13.66 -11.97 14.23
N THR A 142 -14.43 -13.01 14.57
CA THR A 142 -15.92 -13.06 14.53
C THR A 142 -16.63 -11.89 15.22
N HIS A 143 -16.03 -11.26 16.24
CA HIS A 143 -16.61 -10.12 16.95
C HIS A 143 -16.60 -8.79 16.17
N TYR A 144 -15.70 -8.59 15.20
CA TYR A 144 -15.66 -7.36 14.38
C TYR A 144 -16.62 -7.40 13.18
N PHE A 145 -17.25 -8.55 12.92
CA PHE A 145 -18.16 -8.73 11.80
C PHE A 145 -19.48 -7.97 12.00
N GLY A 146 -20.03 -7.95 13.21
CA GLY A 146 -21.38 -7.41 13.47
C GLY A 146 -21.52 -5.89 13.36
N VAL A 147 -20.43 -5.14 13.56
CA VAL A 147 -20.46 -3.67 13.47
C VAL A 147 -20.37 -3.19 12.02
N PHE A 148 -19.64 -3.92 11.15
CA PHE A 148 -19.32 -3.47 9.79
C PHE A 148 -20.40 -3.78 8.74
N THR A 149 -21.10 -4.90 8.84
CA THR A 149 -22.17 -5.25 7.89
C THR A 149 -23.41 -4.38 8.06
N THR A 150 -23.73 -3.97 9.29
CA THR A 150 -25.01 -3.31 9.60
C THR A 150 -25.00 -1.80 9.41
N THR A 151 -23.85 -1.12 9.42
CA THR A 151 -23.79 0.36 9.22
C THR A 151 -23.36 0.75 7.80
N CYS A 152 -22.45 0.00 7.16
CA CYS A 152 -21.92 0.40 5.85
C CYS A 152 -22.76 -0.04 4.65
N VAL A 153 -23.60 -1.07 4.79
CA VAL A 153 -24.40 -1.64 3.68
C VAL A 153 -25.80 -1.02 3.60
N THR A 154 -26.40 -0.65 4.73
CA THR A 154 -27.76 -0.09 4.79
C THR A 154 -27.80 1.43 4.64
N ASP A 155 -26.79 2.17 5.11
CA ASP A 155 -26.89 3.64 5.15
C ASP A 155 -26.58 4.33 3.80
N TYR A 156 -25.97 3.64 2.84
CA TYR A 156 -25.65 4.19 1.52
C TYR A 156 -26.50 3.63 0.37
N SER A 157 -27.50 2.80 0.66
CA SER A 157 -28.44 2.26 -0.34
C SER A 157 -29.77 3.02 -0.41
N HIS A 158 -29.95 4.10 0.37
CA HIS A 158 -31.10 5.00 0.24
C HIS A 158 -30.63 6.45 0.01
N PRO A 159 -31.00 7.10 -1.12
CA PRO A 159 -30.86 8.55 -1.25
C PRO A 159 -31.76 9.23 -0.20
N PRO A 160 -31.33 10.33 0.43
CA PRO A 160 -32.19 11.07 1.34
C PRO A 160 -33.41 11.56 0.56
N ALA A 161 -34.58 11.05 0.94
CA ALA A 161 -35.85 11.59 0.48
C ALA A 161 -35.92 13.06 0.90
N LEU A 162 -36.21 13.90 -0.08
CA LEU A 162 -36.46 15.33 0.05
C LEU A 162 -37.49 15.56 1.16
N PHE A 163 -37.14 16.40 2.14
CA PHE A 163 -38.11 16.97 3.07
C PHE A 163 -39.10 17.84 2.28
N GLY A 164 -40.37 17.47 2.33
CA GLY A 164 -41.54 18.27 1.98
C GLY A 164 -42.55 18.18 3.11
#